data_AF-A0A7W1AJH5-F1
#
_entry.id   AF-A0A7W1AJH5-F1
#
_cell.length_a   1.000
_cell.length_b   1.000
_cell.length_c   1.000
_cell.angle_alpha   90.00
_cell.angle_beta   90.00
_cell.angle_gamma   90.00
#
_symmetry.space_group_name_H-M   'P 1'
#
loop_
_entity.id
_entity.type
_entity.pdbx_description
1 polymer ?
#
loop_
_entity_poly.entity_id
_entity_poly.type
_entity_poly.pdbx_seq_one_letter_code
_entity_poly.pdbx_strand_id
1 'polypeptide(L)'
;MSDLAPLVTLVRRYAEAALLRRLNAGSGFADPRVPSQIYLRDESALARIAGGTLRPQRSHEKAAEDLAREIRDHKTATHGGNRFTTMVARLDLDASHTGLVLVAVAYALDLDTRELCHALAARRRPALYLETCADVLGALAHDPAPAALLRALAAG
;
A
#
# COMPACT_ATOMS: atom_id res chain seq x y z
N MET A 1 -12.74 -6.60 18.64
CA MET A 1 -12.23 -5.96 17.42
C MET A 1 -11.32 -6.94 16.72
N SER A 2 -11.45 -7.08 15.40
CA SER A 2 -10.82 -8.15 14.61
C SER A 2 -9.30 -8.18 14.78
N ASP A 3 -8.75 -9.37 15.01
CA ASP A 3 -7.30 -9.70 15.04
C ASP A 3 -6.54 -9.22 13.78
N LEU A 4 -7.28 -8.95 12.69
CA LEU A 4 -6.74 -8.46 11.43
C LEU A 4 -6.61 -6.94 11.36
N ALA A 5 -7.22 -6.17 12.26
CA ALA A 5 -7.26 -4.71 12.15
C ALA A 5 -5.85 -4.05 12.09
N PRO A 6 -4.85 -4.45 12.90
CA PRO A 6 -3.50 -3.91 12.77
C PRO A 6 -2.84 -4.25 11.43
N LEU A 7 -3.06 -5.46 10.92
CA LEU A 7 -2.56 -5.91 9.63
C LEU A 7 -3.19 -5.13 8.46
N VAL A 8 -4.49 -4.86 8.54
CA VAL A 8 -5.21 -4.04 7.56
C VAL A 8 -4.71 -2.59 7.58
N THR A 9 -4.55 -2.00 8.76
CA THR A 9 -3.96 -0.65 8.92
C THR A 9 -2.56 -0.60 8.32
N LEU A 10 -1.74 -1.63 8.55
CA LEU A 10 -0.41 -1.72 8.01
C LEU A 10 -0.42 -1.71 6.46
N VAL A 11 -1.29 -2.52 5.84
CA VAL A 11 -1.44 -2.53 4.37
C VAL A 11 -1.90 -1.17 3.84
N ARG A 12 -2.86 -0.52 4.50
CA ARG A 12 -3.32 0.83 4.12
C ARG A 12 -2.15 1.82 4.09
N ARG A 13 -1.32 1.83 5.13
CA ARG A 13 -0.13 2.71 5.22
C ARG A 13 0.87 2.41 4.10
N TYR A 14 1.04 1.15 3.72
CA TYR A 14 1.90 0.80 2.58
C TYR A 14 1.35 1.28 1.24
N ALA A 15 0.03 1.19 1.03
CA ALA A 15 -0.63 1.73 -0.16
C ALA A 15 -0.52 3.26 -0.21
N GLU A 16 -0.68 3.95 0.92
CA GLU A 16 -0.45 5.39 1.03
C GLU A 16 0.99 5.75 0.69
N ALA A 17 1.98 5.04 1.24
CA ALA A 17 3.39 5.29 0.96
C ALA A 17 3.74 5.07 -0.51
N ALA A 18 3.15 4.07 -1.17
CA ALA A 18 3.30 3.86 -2.61
C ALA A 18 2.77 5.03 -3.42
N LEU A 19 1.61 5.58 -3.04
CA LEU A 19 1.01 6.72 -3.72
C LEU A 19 1.88 7.98 -3.57
N LEU A 20 2.37 8.27 -2.36
CA LEU A 20 3.27 9.41 -2.12
C LEU A 20 4.55 9.31 -2.95
N ARG A 21 5.12 8.11 -3.11
CA ARG A 21 6.29 7.90 -4.00
C ARG A 21 5.97 8.25 -5.45
N ARG A 22 4.81 7.84 -5.97
CA ARG A 22 4.39 8.17 -7.34
C ARG A 22 4.17 9.67 -7.54
N LEU A 23 3.54 10.33 -6.56
CA LEU A 23 3.34 11.79 -6.57
C LEU A 23 4.69 12.52 -6.54
N ASN A 24 5.62 12.13 -5.68
CA ASN A 24 6.96 12.72 -5.66
C ASN A 24 7.72 12.51 -6.98
N ALA A 25 7.48 11.39 -7.69
CA ALA A 25 8.02 11.13 -9.02
C ALA A 25 7.30 11.91 -10.15
N GLY A 26 6.29 12.72 -9.83
CA GLY A 26 5.50 13.47 -10.81
C GLY A 26 4.47 12.63 -11.57
N SER A 27 4.31 11.36 -11.21
CA SER A 27 3.32 10.46 -11.81
C SER A 27 1.95 10.70 -11.18
N GLY A 28 0.92 10.84 -12.02
CA GLY A 28 -0.43 11.12 -11.56
C GLY A 28 -0.66 12.58 -11.17
N PHE A 29 -0.14 13.55 -11.95
CA PHE A 29 -0.65 14.94 -11.95
C PHE A 29 -1.42 15.30 -13.23
N ALA A 30 -1.23 14.54 -14.31
CA ALA A 30 -1.84 14.76 -15.62
C ALA A 30 -3.08 13.88 -15.91
N ASP A 31 -3.49 13.01 -14.97
CA ASP A 31 -4.72 12.24 -15.10
C ASP A 31 -5.91 13.04 -14.50
N PRO A 32 -7.06 13.20 -15.17
CA PRO A 32 -8.23 13.87 -14.59
C PRO A 32 -8.78 13.22 -13.30
N ARG A 33 -8.31 12.01 -12.95
CA ARG A 33 -8.65 11.26 -11.73
C ARG A 33 -7.60 11.40 -10.59
N VAL A 34 -6.72 12.39 -10.72
CA VAL A 34 -5.59 12.71 -9.81
C VAL A 34 -6.05 13.24 -8.45
N PRO A 35 -5.20 13.20 -7.38
CA PRO A 35 -5.55 13.04 -5.96
C PRO A 35 -6.61 13.97 -5.36
N SER A 36 -6.96 15.05 -6.04
CA SER A 36 -8.14 15.86 -5.75
C SER A 36 -9.47 15.09 -5.67
N GLN A 37 -9.53 13.82 -6.09
CA GLN A 37 -10.73 12.97 -6.07
C GLN A 37 -10.62 11.71 -5.19
N ILE A 38 -9.53 11.52 -4.43
CA ILE A 38 -9.41 10.36 -3.54
C ILE A 38 -10.20 10.64 -2.27
N TYR A 39 -11.19 9.80 -1.98
CA TYR A 39 -12.00 9.88 -0.78
C TYR A 39 -11.50 8.86 0.25
N LEU A 40 -10.73 9.33 1.23
CA LEU A 40 -10.32 8.53 2.38
C LEU A 40 -11.14 8.91 3.60
N ARG A 41 -11.52 7.91 4.40
CA ARG A 41 -12.12 8.11 5.72
C ARG A 41 -11.08 8.45 6.76
N ASP A 42 -9.85 7.96 6.59
CA ASP A 42 -8.71 8.38 7.38
C ASP A 42 -8.31 9.83 7.03
N GLU A 43 -8.78 10.77 7.84
CA GLU A 43 -8.50 12.19 7.68
C GLU A 43 -6.99 12.51 7.72
N SER A 44 -6.20 11.73 8.47
CA SER A 44 -4.76 11.91 8.56
C SER A 44 -4.06 11.53 7.26
N ALA A 45 -4.48 10.42 6.65
CA ALA A 45 -3.99 9.99 5.34
C ALA A 45 -4.40 10.98 4.25
N LEU A 46 -5.65 11.47 4.30
CA LEU A 46 -6.14 12.49 3.37
C LEU A 46 -5.32 13.78 3.48
N ALA A 47 -5.04 14.25 4.70
CA ALA A 47 -4.22 15.44 4.93
C ALA A 47 -2.78 15.29 4.43
N ARG A 48 -2.16 14.11 4.59
CA ARG A 48 -0.81 13.85 4.04
C ARG A 48 -0.80 13.88 2.51
N ILE A 49 -1.80 13.32 1.86
CA ILE A 49 -1.92 13.29 0.39
C ILE A 49 -2.25 14.69 -0.16
N ALA A 50 -3.19 15.40 0.46
CA ALA A 50 -3.65 16.72 0.02
C ALA A 50 -2.71 17.87 0.44
N GLY A 51 -1.85 17.66 1.44
CA GLY A 51 -1.00 18.70 2.04
C GLY A 51 0.15 19.18 1.14
N GLY A 52 0.58 18.37 0.17
CA GLY A 52 1.44 18.85 -0.91
C GLY A 52 0.59 19.51 -1.97
N THR A 53 0.77 20.82 -2.21
CA THR A 53 0.28 21.44 -3.46
C THR A 53 0.62 20.49 -4.59
N LEU A 54 -0.37 20.09 -5.40
CA LEU A 54 -0.30 19.06 -6.45
C LEU A 54 0.74 19.39 -7.55
N ARG A 55 2.01 19.54 -7.16
CA ARG A 55 3.12 20.05 -7.93
C ARG A 55 4.15 18.93 -8.02
N PRO A 56 4.61 18.57 -9.22
CA PRO A 56 5.59 17.51 -9.43
C PRO A 56 7.00 17.97 -9.04
N GLN A 57 7.26 18.19 -7.75
CA GLN A 57 8.57 18.62 -7.23
C GLN A 57 8.79 18.17 -5.77
N ARG A 58 8.69 16.86 -5.48
CA ARG A 58 9.04 16.33 -4.13
C ARG A 58 8.22 16.92 -2.97
N SER A 59 7.01 17.41 -3.27
CA SER A 59 6.13 18.10 -2.32
C SER A 59 5.67 17.25 -1.14
N HIS A 60 5.86 15.93 -1.22
CA HIS A 60 5.43 14.97 -0.22
C HIS A 60 6.60 14.22 0.44
N GLU A 61 7.85 14.65 0.26
CA GLU A 61 9.03 13.97 0.86
C GLU A 61 8.90 13.84 2.38
N LYS A 62 8.61 14.93 3.09
CA LYS A 62 8.43 14.91 4.55
C LYS A 62 7.29 13.96 4.98
N ALA A 63 6.15 14.02 4.30
CA ALA A 63 5.03 13.13 4.59
C ALA A 63 5.39 11.65 4.34
N ALA A 64 6.17 11.36 3.30
CA ALA A 64 6.64 10.02 3.00
C ALA A 64 7.64 9.51 4.05
N GLU A 65 8.53 10.36 4.56
CA GLU A 65 9.47 10.02 5.63
C GLU A 65 8.76 9.73 6.95
N ASP A 66 7.80 10.58 7.32
CA ASP A 66 6.99 10.43 8.52
C ASP A 66 6.17 9.14 8.47
N LEU A 67 5.51 8.87 7.34
CA LEU A 67 4.76 7.64 7.13
C LEU A 67 5.66 6.40 7.13
N ALA A 68 6.87 6.47 6.57
CA ALA A 68 7.82 5.37 6.61
C ALA A 68 8.27 5.03 8.04
N ARG A 69 8.37 6.04 8.93
CA ARG A 69 8.62 5.83 10.36
C ARG A 69 7.43 5.15 11.03
N GLU A 70 6.22 5.65 10.81
CA GLU A 70 4.99 5.06 11.34
C GLU A 70 4.80 3.59 10.92
N ILE A 71 5.18 3.25 9.69
CA ILE A 71 5.16 1.87 9.18
C ILE A 71 6.11 0.96 9.96
N ARG A 72 7.35 1.40 10.22
CA ARG A 72 8.34 0.63 10.98
C ARG A 72 7.86 0.36 12.40
N ASP A 73 7.30 1.38 13.04
CA ASP A 73 6.78 1.29 14.40
C ASP A 73 5.60 0.30 14.46
N HIS A 74 4.69 0.39 13.48
CA HIS A 74 3.53 -0.50 13.41
C HIS A 74 3.90 -1.95 13.09
N LYS A 75 4.89 -2.17 12.21
CA LYS A 75 5.40 -3.50 11.87
C LYS A 75 5.91 -4.23 13.10
N THR A 76 6.67 -3.53 13.94
CA THR A 76 7.19 -4.07 15.21
C THR A 76 6.04 -4.45 16.17
N ALA A 77 5.02 -3.60 16.28
CA ALA A 77 3.86 -3.86 17.13
C ALA A 77 2.96 -5.01 16.63
N THR A 78 3.02 -5.35 15.34
CA THR A 78 2.16 -6.37 14.72
C THR A 78 2.79 -7.78 14.77
N HIS A 79 4.01 -7.93 15.29
CA HIS A 79 4.71 -9.23 15.47
C HIS A 79 4.20 -10.03 16.69
N GLY A 80 2.88 -10.21 16.79
CA GLY A 80 2.22 -11.10 17.75
C GLY A 80 1.54 -12.27 17.03
N GLY A 81 1.49 -13.44 17.66
CA GLY A 81 0.80 -14.62 17.13
C GLY A 81 -0.68 -14.33 16.90
N ASN A 82 -1.07 -14.11 15.65
CA ASN A 82 -2.44 -13.85 15.22
C ASN A 82 -2.94 -15.01 14.33
N ARG A 83 -4.24 -15.05 14.09
CA ARG A 83 -4.87 -16.10 13.28
C ARG A 83 -4.36 -16.10 11.84
N PHE A 84 -3.95 -14.94 11.33
CA PHE A 84 -3.36 -14.82 10.01
C PHE A 84 -1.98 -15.49 9.94
N THR A 85 -1.10 -15.25 10.91
CA THR A 85 0.22 -15.91 10.96
C THR A 85 0.09 -17.42 11.17
N THR A 86 -0.92 -17.86 11.93
CA THR A 86 -1.25 -19.28 12.09
C THR A 86 -1.69 -19.91 10.77
N MET A 87 -2.53 -19.22 9.99
CA MET A 87 -2.99 -19.68 8.68
C MET A 87 -1.82 -19.76 7.69
N VAL A 88 -0.98 -18.73 7.63
CA VAL A 88 0.23 -18.68 6.79
C VAL A 88 1.14 -19.88 7.07
N ALA A 89 1.39 -20.17 8.35
CA ALA A 89 2.22 -21.31 8.75
C ALA A 89 1.60 -22.66 8.38
N ARG A 90 0.27 -22.80 8.46
CA ARG A 90 -0.43 -24.04 8.11
C ARG A 90 -0.47 -24.31 6.60
N LEU A 91 -0.52 -23.25 5.81
CA LEU A 91 -0.57 -23.32 4.35
C LEU A 91 0.84 -23.32 3.72
N ASP A 92 1.89 -23.26 4.54
CA ASP A 92 3.29 -23.19 4.11
C ASP A 92 3.52 -22.09 3.06
N LEU A 93 2.92 -20.91 3.29
CA LEU A 93 3.04 -19.80 2.36
C LEU A 93 4.38 -19.09 2.55
N ASP A 94 5.13 -18.93 1.46
CA ASP A 94 6.29 -18.05 1.46
C ASP A 94 5.92 -16.57 1.65
N ALA A 95 6.93 -15.70 1.74
CA ALA A 95 6.74 -14.27 1.97
C ALA A 95 5.93 -13.57 0.87
N SER A 96 6.07 -14.01 -0.38
CA SER A 96 5.37 -13.41 -1.53
C SER A 96 3.89 -13.77 -1.49
N HIS A 97 3.57 -15.04 -1.29
CA HIS A 97 2.20 -15.52 -1.18
C HIS A 97 1.51 -14.93 0.06
N THR A 98 2.21 -14.91 1.19
CA THR A 98 1.72 -14.28 2.43
C THR A 98 1.36 -12.82 2.20
N GLY A 99 2.24 -12.07 1.55
CA GLY A 99 2.02 -10.68 1.23
C GLY A 99 0.83 -10.45 0.30
N LEU A 100 0.69 -11.28 -0.74
CA LEU A 100 -0.45 -11.21 -1.66
C LEU A 100 -1.78 -11.46 -0.94
N VAL A 101 -1.86 -12.50 -0.11
CA VAL A 101 -3.06 -12.81 0.67
C VAL A 101 -3.40 -11.68 1.62
N LEU A 102 -2.39 -11.11 2.29
CA LEU A 102 -2.59 -9.99 3.20
C LEU A 102 -3.16 -8.75 2.48
N VAL A 103 -2.59 -8.40 1.32
CA VAL A 103 -3.10 -7.29 0.49
C VAL A 103 -4.53 -7.55 0.02
N ALA A 104 -4.83 -8.76 -0.43
CA ALA A 104 -6.17 -9.14 -0.88
C ALA A 104 -7.21 -9.04 0.26
N VAL A 105 -6.85 -9.50 1.46
CA VAL A 105 -7.71 -9.41 2.65
C VAL A 105 -7.95 -7.95 3.03
N ALA A 106 -6.90 -7.12 3.09
CA ALA A 106 -7.05 -5.70 3.41
C ALA A 106 -7.89 -4.96 2.36
N TYR A 107 -7.69 -5.22 1.07
CA TYR A 107 -8.50 -4.68 -0.02
C TYR A 107 -9.99 -5.05 0.11
N ALA A 108 -10.28 -6.28 0.54
CA ALA A 108 -11.65 -6.74 0.75
C ALA A 108 -12.31 -6.07 1.97
N LEU A 109 -11.57 -5.91 3.06
CA LEU A 109 -12.09 -5.47 4.35
C LEU A 109 -12.06 -3.95 4.57
N ASP A 110 -11.21 -3.22 3.86
CA ASP A 110 -10.97 -1.79 4.09
C ASP A 110 -11.19 -0.94 2.84
N LEU A 111 -12.12 0.02 2.94
CA LEU A 111 -12.45 0.89 1.81
C LEU A 111 -11.32 1.86 1.48
N ASP A 112 -10.61 2.38 2.48
CA ASP A 112 -9.50 3.31 2.23
C ASP A 112 -8.35 2.60 1.50
N THR A 113 -8.03 1.36 1.90
CA THR A 113 -7.08 0.50 1.16
C THR A 113 -7.52 0.30 -0.29
N ARG A 114 -8.81 0.06 -0.53
CA ARG A 114 -9.37 -0.09 -1.88
C ARG A 114 -9.22 1.17 -2.71
N GLU A 115 -9.59 2.33 -2.16
CA GLU A 115 -9.45 3.63 -2.83
C GLU A 115 -7.99 3.94 -3.15
N LEU A 116 -7.05 3.69 -2.22
CA LEU A 116 -5.62 3.84 -2.46
C LEU A 116 -5.12 2.90 -3.57
N CYS A 117 -5.54 1.63 -3.56
CA CYS A 117 -5.21 0.69 -4.62
C CYS A 117 -5.76 1.14 -5.99
N HIS A 118 -6.97 1.71 -6.04
CA HIS A 118 -7.53 2.27 -7.27
C HIS A 118 -6.77 3.52 -7.75
N ALA A 119 -6.34 4.39 -6.84
CA ALA A 119 -5.49 5.52 -7.19
C ALA A 119 -4.13 5.10 -7.77
N LEU A 120 -3.59 3.96 -7.33
CA LEU A 120 -2.38 3.35 -7.88
C LEU A 120 -2.61 2.66 -9.24
N ALA A 121 -3.84 2.30 -9.58
CA ALA A 121 -4.16 1.63 -10.84
C ALA A 121 -4.38 2.64 -11.99
N ALA A 122 -3.29 3.14 -12.60
CA ALA A 122 -3.39 4.05 -13.73
C ALA A 122 -3.99 3.35 -14.98
N ARG A 123 -5.25 3.67 -15.30
CA ARG A 123 -5.93 3.43 -16.61
C ARG A 123 -5.79 2.04 -17.27
N ARG A 124 -5.80 0.93 -16.54
CA ARG A 124 -6.05 -0.40 -17.15
C ARG A 124 -7.32 -1.03 -16.54
N ARG A 125 -7.85 -2.12 -17.13
CA ARG A 125 -9.15 -2.78 -16.82
C ARG A 125 -9.15 -3.63 -15.54
N PRO A 126 -10.23 -3.65 -14.74
CA PRO A 126 -10.24 -3.97 -13.30
C PRO A 126 -9.73 -5.38 -13.01
N ALA A 127 -8.51 -5.47 -12.53
CA ALA A 127 -8.00 -6.59 -11.77
C ALA A 127 -7.06 -5.98 -10.73
N LEU A 128 -7.00 -6.53 -9.51
CA LEU A 128 -5.98 -6.17 -8.53
C LEU A 128 -4.61 -6.31 -9.22
N TYR A 129 -4.01 -5.18 -9.62
CA TYR A 129 -2.85 -5.23 -10.49
C TYR A 129 -1.68 -5.76 -9.71
N LEU A 130 -0.99 -6.75 -10.29
CA LEU A 130 0.31 -7.21 -9.83
C LEU A 130 1.26 -6.04 -9.60
N GLU A 131 1.14 -4.95 -10.37
CA GLU A 131 1.86 -3.67 -10.15
C GLU A 131 1.48 -2.98 -8.83
N THR A 132 0.19 -2.89 -8.50
CA THR A 132 -0.28 -2.34 -7.22
C THR A 132 0.17 -3.22 -6.06
N CYS A 133 0.07 -4.54 -6.22
CA CYS A 133 0.61 -5.50 -5.26
C CYS A 133 2.13 -5.34 -5.14
N ALA A 134 2.87 -5.15 -6.22
CA ALA A 134 4.32 -4.94 -6.20
C ALA A 134 4.71 -3.60 -5.54
N ASP A 135 3.92 -2.54 -5.72
CA ASP A 135 4.17 -1.24 -5.10
C ASP A 135 3.89 -1.26 -3.58
N VAL A 136 2.85 -1.99 -3.17
CA VAL A 136 2.50 -2.20 -1.76
C VAL A 136 3.47 -3.19 -1.10
N LEU A 137 3.84 -4.27 -1.81
CA LEU A 137 4.71 -5.32 -1.30
C LEU A 137 6.20 -4.96 -1.33
N GLY A 138 6.62 -4.15 -2.30
CA GLY A 138 7.95 -3.54 -2.31
C GLY A 138 8.18 -2.58 -1.15
N ALA A 139 7.11 -2.13 -0.49
CA ALA A 139 7.20 -1.41 0.77
C ALA A 139 7.17 -2.38 1.99
N LEU A 140 6.47 -3.52 1.90
CA LEU A 140 6.39 -4.54 2.96
C LEU A 140 7.70 -5.30 3.22
N ALA A 141 8.50 -5.54 2.18
CA ALA A 141 9.61 -6.48 2.25
C ALA A 141 10.93 -5.81 2.71
N HIS A 142 11.55 -6.36 3.77
CA HIS A 142 12.98 -6.13 4.05
C HIS A 142 13.88 -6.91 3.06
N ASP A 143 13.28 -7.69 2.17
CA ASP A 143 13.93 -8.54 1.19
C ASP A 143 13.41 -8.14 -0.21
N PRO A 144 14.24 -7.72 -1.16
CA PRO A 144 13.79 -7.25 -2.48
C PRO A 144 13.13 -8.34 -3.35
N ALA A 145 13.21 -9.61 -2.97
CA ALA A 145 12.74 -10.75 -3.78
C ALA A 145 11.24 -10.73 -4.16
N PRO A 146 10.28 -10.43 -3.25
CA PRO A 146 8.84 -10.46 -3.57
C PRO A 146 8.45 -9.35 -4.56
N ALA A 147 9.07 -8.18 -4.42
CA ALA A 147 8.80 -7.02 -5.26
C ALA A 147 9.46 -7.13 -6.65
N ALA A 148 10.60 -7.82 -6.74
CA ALA A 148 11.24 -8.14 -8.00
C ALA A 148 10.43 -9.20 -8.77
N LEU A 149 9.97 -10.25 -8.09
CA LEU A 149 9.14 -11.30 -8.68
C LEU A 149 7.80 -10.76 -9.20
N LEU A 150 7.10 -9.94 -8.40
CA LEU A 150 5.83 -9.36 -8.82
C LEU A 150 5.99 -8.32 -9.93
N ARG A 151 7.09 -7.56 -9.95
CA ARG A 151 7.42 -6.68 -11.09
C ARG A 151 7.74 -7.46 -12.35
N ALA A 152 8.44 -8.59 -12.24
CA ALA A 152 8.72 -9.48 -13.36
C ALA A 152 7.43 -10.09 -13.94
N LEU A 153 6.50 -10.50 -13.07
CA LEU A 153 5.19 -11.02 -13.48
C LEU A 153 4.26 -9.94 -14.08
N ALA A 154 4.41 -8.68 -13.68
CA ALA A 154 3.63 -7.57 -14.20
C ALA A 154 4.12 -7.01 -15.55
N ALA A 155 5.36 -7.31 -15.95
CA ALA A 155 5.95 -6.84 -17.21
C ALA A 155 5.57 -7.70 -18.44
N GLY A 156 4.85 -8.81 -18.23
CA GLY A 156 4.25 -9.64 -19.29
C GLY A 156 2.87 -9.15 -19.71
#